data_AF-A0A8T6Y9Z8-F1
#
_entry.id   AF-A0A8T6Y9Z8-F1
#
_cell.length_a   1.000
_cell.length_b   1.000
_cell.length_c   1.000
_cell.angle_alpha   90.00
_cell.angle_beta   90.00
_cell.angle_gamma   90.00
#
_symmetry.space_group_name_H-M   'P 1'
#
loop_
_entity.id
_entity.type
_entity.pdbx_description
1 polymer ?
#
loop_
_entity_poly.entity_id
_entity_poly.type
_entity_poly.pdbx_seq_one_letter_code
_entity_poly.pdbx_strand_id
1 'polypeptide(L)'
;MTLFNEMKDFSKIKEEINGWTLKPIDKNKVSSMELIELATGYAVEQFQWESYYKFLTMTQDKDIQKLFGKIAFQEEEHLSKIGSLADPSMTPMESSIALQMTAIHGFSEAAQLEMNDILKDTYDYILLDHLTQMKSLSDSASGMGSKGGIFETMMITLGAGTAAKTKAKPEDITKGTLQIMEGRPVEKQIIPMSAIFKQPLNKDTVDMASFVNAHTLLANEMQLRNEYQMFRRMIPSTDVRRLLNMGTAVENIHIVMLESLMDPTTNHLEHAMIGELMEIKNHRQGMQFAKSDSARDAHEYALEEDKEHLDWLTDVYSAYGSAAKFKATDKLFAMPKLSTSEYINQVAAATA
;
A
#
# COMPACT_ATOMS: atom_id res chain seq x y z
N MET A 1 -32.08 -11.71 14.71
CA MET A 1 -32.25 -10.60 13.74
C MET A 1 -32.48 -9.32 14.54
N THR A 2 -31.48 -8.91 15.31
CA THR A 2 -31.62 -7.89 16.37
C THR A 2 -30.54 -6.80 16.28
N LEU A 3 -29.48 -7.02 15.48
CA LEU A 3 -28.40 -6.06 15.27
C LEU A 3 -28.81 -4.81 14.49
N PHE A 4 -29.82 -4.89 13.62
CA PHE A 4 -30.23 -3.75 12.78
C PHE A 4 -31.26 -2.82 13.41
N ASN A 5 -31.91 -3.21 14.51
CA ASN A 5 -32.95 -2.39 15.17
C ASN A 5 -32.38 -1.36 16.15
N GLU A 6 -31.09 -1.43 16.47
CA GLU A 6 -30.42 -0.47 17.37
C GLU A 6 -29.75 0.69 16.63
N MET A 7 -29.72 0.67 15.30
CA MET A 7 -29.30 1.79 14.45
C MET A 7 -30.45 2.80 14.35
N LYS A 8 -30.49 3.73 15.30
CA LYS A 8 -31.68 4.53 15.66
C LYS A 8 -32.18 5.50 14.58
N ASP A 9 -31.44 5.72 13.49
CA ASP A 9 -31.89 6.47 12.31
C ASP A 9 -31.04 6.17 11.06
N PHE A 10 -31.56 5.37 10.14
CA PHE A 10 -30.90 5.07 8.86
C PHE A 10 -30.74 6.28 7.94
N SER A 11 -31.55 7.34 8.12
CA SER A 11 -31.43 8.57 7.32
C SER A 11 -30.19 9.35 7.73
N LYS A 12 -29.94 9.44 9.04
CA LYS A 12 -28.74 10.06 9.59
C LYS A 12 -27.47 9.29 9.19
N ILE A 13 -27.50 7.97 9.32
CA ILE A 13 -26.39 7.10 8.87
C ILE A 13 -26.13 7.27 7.38
N LYS A 14 -27.19 7.37 6.56
CA LYS A 14 -27.04 7.60 5.12
C LYS A 14 -26.43 8.96 4.82
N GLU A 15 -26.82 10.01 5.53
CA GLU A 15 -26.25 11.35 5.38
C GLU A 15 -24.75 11.36 5.70
N GLU A 16 -24.38 10.68 6.79
CA GLU A 16 -22.99 10.50 7.24
C GLU A 16 -22.17 9.73 6.19
N ILE A 17 -22.63 8.56 5.75
CA ILE A 17 -21.94 7.73 4.74
C ILE A 17 -21.83 8.43 3.38
N ASN A 18 -22.81 9.25 2.98
CA ASN A 18 -22.69 10.03 1.74
C ASN A 18 -21.53 11.04 1.79
N GLY A 19 -21.10 11.44 2.99
CA GLY A 19 -19.92 12.28 3.21
C GLY A 19 -18.59 11.51 3.21
N TRP A 20 -18.63 10.18 3.12
CA TRP A 20 -17.43 9.34 3.07
C TRP A 20 -16.85 9.20 1.67
N THR A 21 -17.56 9.61 0.63
CA THR A 21 -17.05 9.53 -0.74
C THR A 21 -16.67 10.89 -1.28
N LEU A 22 -15.49 10.97 -1.88
CA LEU A 22 -14.95 12.14 -2.54
C LEU A 22 -15.02 11.97 -4.06
N LYS A 23 -14.73 13.06 -4.76
CA LYS A 23 -14.67 13.03 -6.22
C LYS A 23 -13.41 12.28 -6.66
N PRO A 24 -13.51 11.28 -7.54
CA PRO A 24 -12.36 10.58 -8.08
C PRO A 24 -11.37 11.53 -8.76
N ILE A 25 -10.08 11.20 -8.66
CA ILE A 25 -9.05 11.88 -9.43
C ILE A 25 -9.13 11.51 -10.92
N ASP A 26 -8.50 12.34 -11.75
CA ASP A 26 -8.30 12.05 -13.18
C ASP A 26 -6.83 11.69 -13.39
N LYS A 27 -6.56 10.41 -13.70
CA LYS A 27 -5.23 9.83 -13.90
C LYS A 27 -4.43 10.60 -14.94
N ASN A 28 -5.08 11.28 -15.90
CA ASN A 28 -4.38 12.06 -16.92
C ASN A 28 -3.95 13.44 -16.41
N LYS A 29 -4.58 13.95 -15.35
CA LYS A 29 -4.31 15.29 -14.78
C LYS A 29 -3.40 15.28 -13.55
N VAL A 30 -3.46 14.23 -12.73
CA VAL A 30 -2.64 14.15 -11.51
C VAL A 30 -1.18 13.84 -11.82
N SER A 31 -0.26 14.05 -10.88
CA SER A 31 1.14 13.60 -11.06
C SER A 31 1.29 12.10 -10.79
N SER A 32 2.37 11.47 -11.26
CA SER A 32 2.67 10.08 -10.89
C SER A 32 2.94 9.91 -9.40
N MET A 33 3.51 10.94 -8.74
CA MET A 33 3.68 10.95 -7.29
C MET A 33 2.34 10.98 -6.56
N GLU A 34 1.37 11.78 -7.02
CA GLU A 34 0.02 11.79 -6.42
C GLU A 34 -0.67 10.43 -6.59
N LEU A 35 -0.48 9.72 -7.72
CA LEU A 35 -0.96 8.35 -7.86
C LEU A 35 -0.27 7.37 -6.90
N ILE A 36 1.06 7.49 -6.75
CA ILE A 36 1.85 6.65 -5.84
C ILE A 36 1.38 6.84 -4.40
N GLU A 37 1.27 8.08 -3.94
CA GLU A 37 0.91 8.37 -2.55
C GLU A 37 -0.56 8.05 -2.24
N LEU A 38 -1.47 8.19 -3.20
CA LEU A 38 -2.85 7.71 -3.04
C LEU A 38 -2.91 6.18 -2.92
N ALA A 39 -2.12 5.47 -3.72
CA ALA A 39 -2.03 4.01 -3.64
C ALA A 39 -1.39 3.55 -2.31
N THR A 40 -0.33 4.22 -1.85
CA THR A 40 0.26 3.97 -0.52
C THR A 40 -0.75 4.28 0.58
N GLY A 41 -1.42 5.43 0.51
CA GLY A 41 -2.48 5.83 1.45
C GLY A 41 -3.56 4.75 1.55
N TYR A 42 -4.11 4.30 0.43
CA TYR A 42 -5.09 3.21 0.45
C TYR A 42 -4.53 1.91 1.05
N ALA A 43 -3.28 1.57 0.74
CA ALA A 43 -2.66 0.34 1.22
C ALA A 43 -2.46 0.34 2.74
N VAL A 44 -2.01 1.46 3.32
CA VAL A 44 -1.77 1.56 4.78
C VAL A 44 -3.09 1.51 5.57
N GLU A 45 -4.12 2.19 5.08
CA GLU A 45 -5.48 2.20 5.63
C GLU A 45 -6.10 0.79 5.60
N GLN A 46 -5.96 0.09 4.45
CA GLN A 46 -6.42 -1.29 4.30
C GLN A 46 -5.71 -2.22 5.27
N PHE A 47 -4.40 -2.04 5.42
CA PHE A 47 -3.57 -2.84 6.30
C PHE A 47 -3.94 -2.64 7.77
N GLN A 48 -4.14 -1.39 8.21
CA GLN A 48 -4.48 -1.08 9.59
C GLN A 48 -5.90 -1.51 9.93
N TRP A 49 -6.86 -1.23 9.05
CA TRP A 49 -8.24 -1.70 9.18
C TRP A 49 -8.27 -3.22 9.40
N GLU A 50 -7.60 -4.00 8.55
CA GLU A 50 -7.48 -5.45 8.71
C GLU A 50 -6.81 -5.85 10.03
N SER A 51 -5.82 -5.07 10.48
CA SER A 51 -5.07 -5.30 11.71
C SER A 51 -5.96 -5.11 12.94
N TYR A 52 -6.77 -4.06 13.01
CA TYR A 52 -7.71 -3.86 14.12
C TYR A 52 -8.75 -4.98 14.24
N TYR A 53 -9.30 -5.45 13.12
CA TYR A 53 -10.20 -6.60 13.12
C TYR A 53 -9.53 -7.87 13.69
N LYS A 54 -8.24 -8.07 13.39
CA LYS A 54 -7.46 -9.16 14.00
C LYS A 54 -7.25 -8.92 15.50
N PHE A 55 -6.82 -7.73 15.90
CA PHE A 55 -6.50 -7.39 17.29
C PHE A 55 -7.69 -7.50 18.23
N LEU A 56 -8.91 -7.16 17.76
CA LEU A 56 -10.16 -7.39 18.48
C LEU A 56 -10.30 -8.81 19.02
N THR A 57 -9.85 -9.79 18.23
CA THR A 57 -9.94 -11.21 18.58
C THR A 57 -8.78 -11.70 19.45
N MET A 58 -7.70 -10.92 19.53
CA MET A 58 -6.45 -11.29 20.23
C MET A 58 -6.41 -10.82 21.69
N THR A 59 -7.25 -9.86 22.07
CA THR A 59 -7.39 -9.41 23.46
C THR A 59 -8.67 -9.95 24.12
N GLN A 60 -8.63 -10.15 25.43
CA GLN A 60 -9.81 -10.46 26.25
C GLN A 60 -10.28 -9.25 27.08
N ASP A 61 -9.51 -8.17 27.07
CA ASP A 61 -9.84 -6.93 27.77
C ASP A 61 -10.98 -6.22 27.03
N LYS A 62 -12.10 -6.01 27.73
CA LYS A 62 -13.31 -5.44 27.12
C LYS A 62 -13.18 -3.98 26.77
N ASP A 63 -12.32 -3.23 27.43
CA ASP A 63 -12.14 -1.81 27.14
C ASP A 63 -11.16 -1.64 25.98
N ILE A 64 -10.12 -2.47 25.88
CA ILE A 64 -9.28 -2.54 24.68
C ILE A 64 -10.10 -3.00 23.46
N GLN A 65 -10.99 -4.00 23.61
CA GLN A 65 -11.87 -4.42 22.52
C GLN A 65 -12.78 -3.29 22.05
N LYS A 66 -13.34 -2.48 22.97
CA LYS A 66 -14.15 -1.31 22.58
C LYS A 66 -13.30 -0.27 21.86
N LEU A 67 -12.08 -0.01 22.33
CA LEU A 67 -11.17 0.93 21.69
C LEU A 67 -10.85 0.50 20.26
N PHE A 68 -10.40 -0.73 20.05
CA PHE A 68 -10.13 -1.26 18.71
C PHE A 68 -11.37 -1.29 17.83
N GLY A 69 -12.54 -1.60 18.39
CA GLY A 69 -13.79 -1.58 17.61
C GLY A 69 -14.21 -0.17 17.20
N LYS A 70 -13.90 0.83 18.03
CA LYS A 70 -14.11 2.24 17.69
C LYS A 70 -13.18 2.66 16.55
N ILE A 71 -11.87 2.42 16.71
CA ILE A 71 -10.87 2.80 15.70
C ILE A 71 -11.14 2.07 14.38
N ALA A 72 -11.38 0.76 14.40
CA ALA A 72 -11.70 0.00 13.18
C ALA A 72 -12.88 0.57 12.37
N PHE A 73 -13.86 1.18 13.05
CA PHE A 73 -14.98 1.83 12.37
C PHE A 73 -14.56 3.17 11.72
N GLN A 74 -13.65 3.92 12.35
CA GLN A 74 -13.08 5.13 11.78
C GLN A 74 -12.17 4.80 10.58
N GLU A 75 -11.39 3.72 10.65
CA GLU A 75 -10.60 3.23 9.51
C GLU A 75 -11.47 2.83 8.30
N GLU A 76 -12.70 2.34 8.52
CA GLU A 76 -13.64 2.05 7.42
C GLU A 76 -14.05 3.34 6.68
N GLU A 77 -14.21 4.44 7.41
CA GLU A 77 -14.47 5.75 6.83
C GLU A 77 -13.25 6.24 6.04
N HIS A 78 -12.04 6.10 6.58
CA HIS A 78 -10.81 6.48 5.90
C HIS A 78 -10.62 5.72 4.58
N LEU A 79 -10.77 4.39 4.62
CA LEU A 79 -10.78 3.52 3.45
C LEU A 79 -11.80 3.94 2.40
N SER A 80 -13.00 4.32 2.84
CA SER A 80 -14.05 4.80 1.94
C SER A 80 -13.67 6.12 1.27
N LYS A 81 -13.11 7.07 2.02
CA LYS A 81 -12.66 8.38 1.50
C LYS A 81 -11.50 8.21 0.53
N ILE A 82 -10.41 7.61 0.96
CA ILE A 82 -9.21 7.42 0.14
C ILE A 82 -9.53 6.52 -1.06
N GLY A 83 -10.24 5.41 -0.85
CA GLY A 83 -10.63 4.48 -1.91
C GLY A 83 -11.54 5.11 -2.97
N SER A 84 -12.43 6.03 -2.59
CA SER A 84 -13.29 6.75 -3.53
C SER A 84 -12.53 7.65 -4.51
N LEU A 85 -11.25 7.95 -4.24
CA LEU A 85 -10.42 8.76 -5.13
C LEU A 85 -9.94 7.99 -6.36
N ALA A 86 -9.95 6.65 -6.34
CA ALA A 86 -9.49 5.83 -7.45
C ALA A 86 -10.16 6.23 -8.78
N ASP A 87 -9.36 6.50 -9.83
CA ASP A 87 -9.90 6.88 -11.13
C ASP A 87 -10.64 5.70 -11.76
N PRO A 88 -11.97 5.81 -12.00
CA PRO A 88 -12.78 4.70 -12.53
C PRO A 88 -12.44 4.30 -13.97
N SER A 89 -11.62 5.09 -14.67
CA SER A 89 -11.12 4.80 -16.02
C SER A 89 -9.79 4.03 -16.02
N MET A 90 -9.17 3.75 -14.87
CA MET A 90 -7.99 2.91 -14.80
C MET A 90 -8.32 1.45 -15.15
N THR A 91 -7.61 0.90 -16.12
CA THR A 91 -7.67 -0.53 -16.45
C THR A 91 -6.88 -1.34 -15.43
N PRO A 92 -7.17 -2.65 -15.26
CA PRO A 92 -6.39 -3.52 -14.36
C PRO A 92 -4.88 -3.51 -14.63
N MET A 93 -4.47 -3.33 -15.89
CA MET A 93 -3.06 -3.23 -16.28
C MET A 93 -2.44 -1.90 -15.83
N GLU A 94 -3.14 -0.78 -16.04
CA GLU A 94 -2.68 0.54 -15.55
C GLU A 94 -2.59 0.56 -14.02
N SER A 95 -3.57 -0.03 -13.32
CA SER A 95 -3.52 -0.16 -11.86
C SER A 95 -2.35 -1.02 -11.40
N SER A 96 -2.07 -2.13 -12.09
CA SER A 96 -0.90 -2.98 -11.81
C SER A 96 0.42 -2.24 -12.00
N ILE A 97 0.52 -1.41 -13.04
CA ILE A 97 1.68 -0.55 -13.30
C ILE A 97 1.83 0.51 -12.22
N ALA A 98 0.74 1.18 -11.82
CA ALA A 98 0.76 2.17 -10.75
C ALA A 98 1.21 1.56 -9.41
N LEU A 99 0.73 0.38 -9.05
CA LEU A 99 1.12 -0.31 -7.82
C LEU A 99 2.59 -0.77 -7.85
N GLN A 100 3.12 -1.21 -9.01
CA GLN A 100 4.55 -1.48 -9.14
C GLN A 100 5.38 -0.19 -8.99
N MET A 101 4.91 0.94 -9.50
CA MET A 101 5.55 2.23 -9.24
C MET A 101 5.54 2.58 -7.76
N THR A 102 4.42 2.32 -7.06
CA THR A 102 4.29 2.51 -5.61
C THR A 102 5.30 1.66 -4.85
N ALA A 103 5.42 0.37 -5.17
CA ALA A 103 6.41 -0.52 -4.58
C ALA A 103 7.84 -0.02 -4.84
N ILE A 104 8.20 0.25 -6.10
CA ILE A 104 9.53 0.73 -6.49
C ILE A 104 9.89 2.03 -5.77
N HIS A 105 8.96 2.98 -5.70
CA HIS A 105 9.16 4.24 -4.99
C HIS A 105 9.35 4.00 -3.48
N GLY A 106 8.45 3.24 -2.86
CA GLY A 106 8.49 2.94 -1.43
C GLY A 106 9.79 2.25 -1.02
N PHE A 107 10.21 1.20 -1.73
CA PHE A 107 11.47 0.51 -1.43
C PHE A 107 12.68 1.40 -1.64
N SER A 108 12.68 2.22 -2.70
CA SER A 108 13.78 3.17 -2.95
C SER A 108 13.89 4.26 -1.89
N GLU A 109 12.76 4.75 -1.38
CA GLU A 109 12.73 5.72 -0.28
C GLU A 109 13.21 5.07 1.02
N ALA A 110 12.59 3.96 1.41
CA ALA A 110 12.89 3.28 2.66
C ALA A 110 14.37 2.87 2.76
N ALA A 111 14.94 2.31 1.68
CA ALA A 111 16.35 1.89 1.66
C ALA A 111 17.34 3.05 1.81
N GLN A 112 16.99 4.26 1.38
CA GLN A 112 17.83 5.45 1.56
C GLN A 112 17.78 6.01 2.99
N LEU A 113 16.67 5.78 3.68
CA LEU A 113 16.42 6.29 5.04
C LEU A 113 16.77 5.25 6.12
N GLU A 114 16.99 4.01 5.72
CA GLU A 114 17.26 2.90 6.63
C GLU A 114 18.70 2.92 7.15
N MET A 115 18.85 2.75 8.47
CA MET A 115 20.13 2.67 9.16
C MET A 115 20.56 1.23 9.45
N ASN A 116 19.60 0.29 9.45
CA ASN A 116 19.84 -1.13 9.65
C ASN A 116 20.20 -1.81 8.32
N ASP A 117 21.42 -2.30 8.21
CA ASP A 117 21.93 -2.91 6.98
C ASP A 117 21.09 -4.12 6.51
N ILE A 118 20.54 -4.93 7.43
CA ILE A 118 19.70 -6.10 7.06
C ILE A 118 18.40 -5.65 6.39
N LEU A 119 17.78 -4.59 6.91
CA LEU A 119 16.58 -4.02 6.31
C LEU A 119 16.89 -3.40 4.95
N LYS A 120 17.94 -2.57 4.89
CA LYS A 120 18.36 -1.94 3.65
C LYS A 120 18.66 -2.98 2.55
N ASP A 121 19.42 -4.02 2.87
CA ASP A 121 19.74 -5.09 1.92
C ASP A 121 18.49 -5.86 1.48
N THR A 122 17.53 -6.05 2.40
CA THR A 122 16.24 -6.67 2.08
C THR A 122 15.41 -5.80 1.16
N TYR A 123 15.38 -4.48 1.39
CA TYR A 123 14.68 -3.52 0.55
C TYR A 123 15.29 -3.43 -0.85
N ASP A 124 16.62 -3.37 -0.96
CA ASP A 124 17.31 -3.38 -2.26
C ASP A 124 17.08 -4.69 -3.02
N TYR A 125 17.06 -5.82 -2.31
CA TYR A 125 16.77 -7.13 -2.90
C TYR A 125 15.37 -7.19 -3.52
N ILE A 126 14.36 -6.71 -2.79
CA ILE A 126 12.95 -6.70 -3.23
C ILE A 126 12.74 -5.65 -4.32
N LEU A 127 13.36 -4.46 -4.21
CA LEU A 127 13.35 -3.42 -5.23
C LEU A 127 13.74 -3.97 -6.60
N LEU A 128 14.83 -4.75 -6.67
CA LEU A 128 15.28 -5.36 -7.92
C LEU A 128 14.26 -6.35 -8.51
N ASP A 129 13.47 -7.03 -7.68
CA ASP A 129 12.41 -7.91 -8.17
C ASP A 129 11.28 -7.09 -8.80
N HIS A 130 10.86 -5.99 -8.16
CA HIS A 130 9.86 -5.07 -8.70
C HIS A 130 10.28 -4.41 -10.03
N LEU A 131 11.56 -4.07 -10.23
CA LEU A 131 12.02 -3.55 -11.52
C LEU A 131 11.71 -4.53 -12.67
N THR A 132 12.03 -5.81 -12.47
CA THR A 132 11.74 -6.86 -13.46
C THR A 132 10.24 -7.08 -13.64
N GLN A 133 9.44 -7.00 -12.57
CA GLN A 133 7.98 -7.11 -12.65
C GLN A 133 7.36 -5.93 -13.41
N MET A 134 7.76 -4.71 -13.09
CA MET A 134 7.36 -3.49 -13.79
C MET A 134 7.70 -3.56 -15.28
N LYS A 135 8.91 -4.03 -15.62
CA LYS A 135 9.30 -4.27 -17.02
C LYS A 135 8.40 -5.31 -17.69
N SER A 136 8.15 -6.44 -17.04
CA SER A 136 7.33 -7.53 -17.60
C SER A 136 5.88 -7.09 -17.86
N LEU A 137 5.31 -6.31 -16.94
CA LEU A 137 3.99 -5.70 -17.10
C LEU A 137 3.98 -4.66 -18.21
N SER A 138 5.02 -3.83 -18.28
CA SER A 138 5.14 -2.79 -19.30
C SER A 138 5.29 -3.36 -20.72
N ASP A 139 6.10 -4.40 -20.88
CA ASP A 139 6.27 -5.13 -22.13
C ASP A 139 4.95 -5.82 -22.53
N SER A 140 4.23 -6.40 -21.56
CA SER A 140 2.91 -7.02 -21.79
C SER A 140 1.86 -5.99 -22.20
N ALA A 141 1.80 -4.84 -21.53
CA ALA A 141 0.89 -3.74 -21.84
C ALA A 141 1.16 -3.16 -23.24
N SER A 142 2.43 -3.03 -23.61
CA SER A 142 2.86 -2.56 -24.93
C SER A 142 2.61 -3.59 -26.04
N GLY A 143 2.79 -4.88 -25.72
CA GLY A 143 2.57 -6.02 -26.62
C GLY A 143 1.09 -6.36 -26.84
N MET A 144 0.19 -5.90 -25.96
CA MET A 144 -1.26 -5.94 -26.17
C MET A 144 -1.64 -5.00 -27.34
N GLY A 145 -1.50 -5.52 -28.56
CA GLY A 145 -1.87 -4.83 -29.79
C GLY A 145 -3.33 -4.38 -29.85
N SER A 146 -3.60 -3.45 -30.77
CA SER A 146 -4.83 -2.64 -30.98
C SER A 146 -6.14 -3.39 -31.30
N LYS A 147 -6.31 -4.67 -30.97
CA LYS A 147 -7.50 -5.43 -31.36
C LYS A 147 -8.09 -6.22 -30.20
N GLY A 148 -9.20 -5.72 -29.65
CA GLY A 148 -10.37 -6.54 -29.35
C GLY A 148 -10.12 -7.68 -28.38
N GLY A 149 -9.76 -7.38 -27.13
CA GLY A 149 -9.79 -8.38 -26.08
C GLY A 149 -11.23 -8.81 -25.77
N ILE A 150 -11.44 -10.04 -25.32
CA ILE A 150 -12.78 -10.54 -24.89
C ILE A 150 -13.41 -9.65 -23.80
N PHE A 151 -12.61 -8.87 -23.06
CA PHE A 151 -13.09 -7.85 -22.11
C PHE A 151 -13.79 -6.70 -22.83
N GLU A 152 -13.24 -6.22 -23.95
CA GLU A 152 -13.92 -5.25 -24.83
C GLU A 152 -15.23 -5.86 -25.35
N THR A 153 -15.19 -7.12 -25.80
CA THR A 153 -16.39 -7.86 -26.20
C THR A 153 -17.41 -8.02 -25.05
N MET A 154 -16.96 -8.25 -23.82
CA MET A 154 -17.81 -8.43 -22.63
C MET A 154 -18.44 -7.10 -22.21
N MET A 155 -17.68 -6.00 -22.18
CA MET A 155 -18.19 -4.68 -21.87
C MET A 155 -19.15 -4.15 -22.96
N ILE A 156 -18.89 -4.49 -24.23
CA ILE A 156 -19.84 -4.26 -25.33
C ILE A 156 -21.10 -5.11 -25.14
N THR A 157 -20.97 -6.39 -24.77
CA THR A 157 -22.09 -7.34 -24.59
C THR A 157 -22.96 -6.98 -23.38
N LEU A 158 -22.38 -6.45 -22.30
CA LEU A 158 -23.10 -6.01 -21.10
C LEU A 158 -23.74 -4.61 -21.24
N GLY A 159 -23.72 -4.01 -22.43
CA GLY A 159 -24.34 -2.71 -22.69
C GLY A 159 -23.63 -1.52 -22.03
N ALA A 160 -22.43 -1.74 -21.47
CA ALA A 160 -21.64 -0.70 -20.81
C ALA A 160 -20.98 0.29 -21.78
N GLY A 161 -21.09 0.04 -23.09
CA GLY A 161 -20.98 1.07 -24.12
C GLY A 161 -19.77 1.98 -24.01
N THR A 162 -18.54 1.46 -24.13
CA THR A 162 -17.42 2.27 -24.65
C THR A 162 -16.38 1.40 -25.35
N ALA A 163 -16.25 1.61 -26.67
CA ALA A 163 -15.00 1.43 -27.38
C ALA A 163 -14.02 2.50 -26.88
N ALA A 164 -13.19 2.18 -25.89
CA ALA A 164 -12.14 3.06 -25.41
C ALA A 164 -10.82 2.27 -25.34
N LYS A 165 -10.04 2.38 -26.42
CA LYS A 165 -8.56 2.35 -26.45
C LYS A 165 -7.92 1.52 -25.33
N THR A 166 -8.00 0.20 -25.42
CA THR A 166 -7.38 -0.78 -24.50
C THR A 166 -5.86 -0.88 -24.65
N LYS A 167 -5.18 0.23 -25.00
CA LYS A 167 -3.72 0.32 -24.92
C LYS A 167 -3.37 1.02 -23.62
N ALA A 168 -3.20 0.24 -22.56
CA ALA A 168 -2.44 0.72 -21.42
C ALA A 168 -1.02 0.98 -21.93
N LYS A 169 -0.63 2.24 -22.05
CA LYS A 169 0.76 2.59 -22.30
C LYS A 169 1.40 2.84 -20.94
N PRO A 170 2.50 2.16 -20.61
CA PRO A 170 3.22 2.41 -19.36
C PRO A 170 3.52 3.89 -19.17
N GLU A 171 3.83 4.61 -20.25
CA GLU A 171 4.13 6.05 -20.24
C GLU A 171 2.96 6.93 -19.78
N ASP A 172 1.71 6.48 -19.96
CA ASP A 172 0.53 7.23 -19.53
C ASP A 172 0.42 7.25 -17.99
N ILE A 173 0.94 6.22 -17.32
CA ILE A 173 0.97 6.08 -15.86
C ILE A 173 2.31 6.56 -15.27
N THR A 174 3.43 6.16 -15.89
CA THR A 174 4.77 6.53 -15.43
C THR A 174 5.10 7.98 -15.68
N LYS A 175 4.50 8.60 -16.72
CA LYS A 175 4.74 10.00 -17.12
C LYS A 175 6.23 10.35 -17.24
N GLY A 176 7.06 9.36 -17.55
CA GLY A 176 8.51 9.48 -17.63
C GLY A 176 9.24 9.69 -16.30
N THR A 177 8.57 9.57 -15.14
CA THR A 177 9.18 9.76 -13.82
C THR A 177 9.97 8.55 -13.33
N LEU A 178 9.71 7.38 -13.92
CA LEU A 178 10.37 6.13 -13.58
C LEU A 178 10.96 5.47 -14.83
N GLN A 179 12.23 5.09 -14.74
CA GLN A 179 12.90 4.29 -15.75
C GLN A 179 12.42 2.84 -15.71
N ILE A 180 11.94 2.32 -16.84
CA ILE A 180 11.59 0.91 -16.98
C ILE A 180 12.86 0.14 -17.34
N MET A 181 13.33 -0.70 -16.41
CA MET A 181 14.53 -1.51 -16.58
C MET A 181 14.37 -2.86 -15.89
N GLU A 182 15.22 -3.82 -16.27
CA GLU A 182 15.27 -5.13 -15.62
C GLU A 182 16.15 -5.04 -14.37
N GLY A 183 15.69 -5.67 -13.29
CA GLY A 183 16.48 -5.88 -12.08
C GLY A 183 16.90 -7.35 -11.99
N ARG A 184 16.40 -8.05 -10.98
CA ARG A 184 16.71 -9.47 -10.80
C ARG A 184 15.83 -10.34 -11.71
N PRO A 185 16.41 -11.32 -12.45
CA PRO A 185 15.64 -12.18 -13.35
C PRO A 185 14.57 -12.99 -12.61
N VAL A 186 13.40 -13.13 -13.24
CA VAL A 186 12.21 -13.82 -12.68
C VAL A 186 12.54 -15.21 -12.14
N GLU A 187 13.35 -15.99 -12.85
CA GLU A 187 13.73 -17.35 -12.45
C GLU A 187 14.55 -17.42 -11.16
N LYS A 188 15.09 -16.29 -10.70
CA LYS A 188 15.82 -16.16 -9.43
C LYS A 188 14.98 -15.58 -8.30
N GLN A 189 13.74 -15.15 -8.56
CA GLN A 189 12.88 -14.50 -7.56
C GLN A 189 12.18 -15.52 -6.65
N ILE A 190 11.92 -16.72 -7.18
CA ILE A 190 11.37 -17.83 -6.40
C ILE A 190 12.51 -18.53 -5.67
N ILE A 191 12.61 -18.28 -4.36
CA ILE A 191 13.71 -18.74 -3.50
C ILE A 191 13.22 -19.72 -2.41
N PRO A 192 14.12 -20.58 -1.87
CA PRO A 192 13.76 -21.49 -0.77
C PRO A 192 13.50 -20.72 0.53
N MET A 193 12.64 -21.28 1.40
CA MET A 193 12.26 -20.68 2.71
C MET A 193 13.44 -20.25 3.57
N SER A 194 14.56 -20.99 3.54
CA SER A 194 15.77 -20.65 4.30
C SER A 194 16.43 -19.32 3.89
N ALA A 195 16.17 -18.84 2.68
CA ALA A 195 16.65 -17.54 2.19
C ALA A 195 15.63 -16.41 2.41
N ILE A 196 14.36 -16.77 2.65
CA ILE A 196 13.24 -15.85 2.91
C ILE A 196 13.35 -15.31 4.34
N PHE A 197 13.48 -16.20 5.32
CA PHE A 197 13.50 -15.80 6.73
C PHE A 197 14.74 -14.98 7.07
N LYS A 198 14.49 -13.73 7.49
CA LYS A 198 15.51 -12.82 8.02
C LYS A 198 15.59 -12.92 9.53
N GLN A 199 16.65 -12.34 10.10
CA GLN A 199 16.74 -12.19 11.54
C GLN A 199 15.72 -11.12 11.99
N PRO A 200 14.80 -11.44 12.92
CA PRO A 200 13.87 -10.45 13.44
C PRO A 200 14.59 -9.26 14.05
N LEU A 201 14.02 -8.08 13.86
CA LEU A 201 14.46 -6.86 14.52
C LEU A 201 14.24 -6.96 16.02
N ASN A 202 15.01 -6.18 16.77
CA ASN A 202 14.81 -5.99 18.21
C ASN A 202 14.14 -4.63 18.44
N LYS A 203 12.89 -4.66 18.93
CA LYS A 203 12.03 -3.50 19.16
C LYS A 203 12.53 -2.51 20.21
N ASP A 204 13.55 -2.89 20.98
CA ASP A 204 14.16 -2.06 22.02
C ASP A 204 15.46 -1.38 21.54
N THR A 205 16.05 -1.86 20.44
CA THR A 205 17.31 -1.31 19.91
C THR A 205 17.17 -0.66 18.54
N VAL A 206 16.22 -1.12 17.73
CA VAL A 206 15.97 -0.59 16.39
C VAL A 206 15.08 0.65 16.48
N ASP A 207 15.34 1.64 15.63
CA ASP A 207 14.58 2.89 15.59
C ASP A 207 13.14 2.64 15.12
N MET A 208 12.18 3.38 15.68
CA MET A 208 10.76 3.25 15.32
C MET A 208 10.53 3.53 13.83
N ALA A 209 11.33 4.40 13.21
CA ALA A 209 11.24 4.68 11.78
C ALA A 209 11.47 3.45 10.91
N SER A 210 12.37 2.54 11.32
CA SER A 210 12.60 1.28 10.60
C SER A 210 11.37 0.37 10.65
N PHE A 211 10.68 0.30 11.80
CA PHE A 211 9.43 -0.47 11.92
C PHE A 211 8.30 0.14 11.09
N VAL A 212 8.16 1.47 11.12
CA VAL A 212 7.14 2.20 10.34
C VAL A 212 7.38 2.03 8.84
N ASN A 213 8.62 2.14 8.37
CA ASN A 213 8.96 1.90 6.96
C ASN A 213 8.70 0.45 6.56
N ALA A 214 9.08 -0.52 7.40
CA ALA A 214 8.80 -1.93 7.13
C ALA A 214 7.29 -2.24 7.05
N HIS A 215 6.47 -1.63 7.92
CA HIS A 215 5.01 -1.76 7.87
C HIS A 215 4.42 -1.10 6.62
N THR A 216 4.92 0.08 6.23
CA THR A 216 4.50 0.76 4.99
C THR A 216 4.74 -0.13 3.77
N LEU A 217 5.93 -0.73 3.67
CA LEU A 217 6.28 -1.64 2.59
C LEU A 217 5.43 -2.91 2.62
N LEU A 218 5.19 -3.47 3.81
CA LEU A 218 4.34 -4.65 3.98
C LEU A 218 2.90 -4.37 3.52
N ALA A 219 2.34 -3.21 3.89
CA ALA A 219 1.03 -2.77 3.45
C ALA A 219 0.96 -2.66 1.90
N ASN A 220 1.94 -2.01 1.29
CA ASN A 220 2.04 -1.88 -0.17
C ASN A 220 2.11 -3.24 -0.88
N GLU A 221 2.93 -4.17 -0.37
CA GLU A 221 3.07 -5.53 -0.91
C GLU A 221 1.78 -6.34 -0.78
N MET A 222 1.10 -6.23 0.37
CA MET A 222 -0.20 -6.87 0.58
C MET A 222 -1.26 -6.34 -0.39
N GLN A 223 -1.30 -5.02 -0.61
CA GLN A 223 -2.23 -4.40 -1.54
C GLN A 223 -1.93 -4.82 -2.99
N LEU A 224 -0.68 -4.78 -3.41
CA LEU A 224 -0.23 -5.22 -4.73
C LEU A 224 -0.60 -6.69 -4.99
N ARG A 225 -0.34 -7.58 -4.03
CA ARG A 225 -0.76 -8.99 -4.08
C ARG A 225 -2.28 -9.12 -4.21
N ASN A 226 -3.06 -8.42 -3.38
CA ASN A 226 -4.52 -8.48 -3.40
C ASN A 226 -5.08 -8.09 -4.76
N GLU A 227 -4.55 -7.01 -5.33
CA GLU A 227 -4.95 -6.49 -6.63
C GLU A 227 -4.63 -7.47 -7.76
N TYR A 228 -3.44 -8.07 -7.77
CA TYR A 228 -3.12 -9.14 -8.73
C TYR A 228 -4.10 -10.31 -8.65
N GLN A 229 -4.47 -10.70 -7.43
CA GLN A 229 -5.41 -11.79 -7.21
C GLN A 229 -6.83 -11.50 -7.70
N MET A 230 -7.24 -10.23 -7.63
CA MET A 230 -8.51 -9.74 -8.16
C MET A 230 -8.45 -9.60 -9.69
N PHE A 231 -7.46 -8.86 -10.20
CA PHE A 231 -7.30 -8.53 -11.61
C PHE A 231 -7.13 -9.74 -12.52
N ARG A 232 -6.40 -10.77 -12.08
CA ARG A 232 -6.26 -12.02 -12.87
C ARG A 232 -7.61 -12.68 -13.22
N ARG A 233 -8.67 -12.43 -12.44
CA ARG A 233 -10.01 -12.97 -12.73
C ARG A 233 -10.74 -12.17 -13.81
N MET A 234 -10.35 -10.90 -14.00
CA MET A 234 -10.94 -9.96 -14.94
C MET A 234 -10.20 -9.92 -16.29
N ILE A 235 -8.93 -10.36 -16.33
CA ILE A 235 -8.11 -10.32 -17.55
C ILE A 235 -8.33 -11.59 -18.41
N PRO A 236 -8.77 -11.46 -19.68
CA PRO A 236 -8.96 -12.63 -20.54
C PRO A 236 -7.66 -13.27 -21.03
N SER A 237 -6.59 -12.46 -21.20
CA SER A 237 -5.31 -12.95 -21.72
C SER A 237 -4.70 -13.98 -20.79
N THR A 238 -4.47 -15.20 -21.30
CA THR A 238 -3.83 -16.27 -20.52
C THR A 238 -2.41 -15.91 -20.14
N ASP A 239 -1.65 -15.26 -21.02
CA ASP A 239 -0.26 -14.88 -20.75
C ASP A 239 -0.18 -13.83 -19.65
N VAL A 240 -1.05 -12.82 -19.70
CA VAL A 240 -1.11 -11.80 -18.63
C VAL A 240 -1.59 -12.40 -17.31
N ARG A 241 -2.56 -13.33 -17.34
CA ARG A 241 -2.97 -14.05 -16.11
C ARG A 241 -1.82 -14.87 -15.52
N ARG A 242 -1.00 -15.52 -16.36
CA ARG A 242 0.19 -16.25 -15.91
C ARG A 242 1.20 -15.30 -15.28
N LEU A 243 1.44 -14.14 -15.90
CA LEU A 243 2.29 -13.10 -15.35
C LEU A 243 1.79 -12.63 -13.97
N LEU A 244 0.51 -12.28 -13.83
CA LEU A 244 -0.05 -11.86 -12.53
C LEU A 244 -0.03 -12.96 -11.47
N ASN A 245 -0.24 -14.22 -11.85
CA ASN A 245 -0.14 -15.35 -10.93
C ASN A 245 1.30 -15.56 -10.43
N MET A 246 2.28 -15.40 -11.32
CA MET A 246 3.69 -15.46 -10.98
C MET A 246 4.08 -14.28 -10.08
N GLY A 247 3.66 -13.06 -10.43
CA GLY A 247 3.83 -11.88 -9.58
C GLY A 247 3.23 -12.09 -8.19
N THR A 248 1.99 -12.61 -8.10
CA THR A 248 1.36 -12.95 -6.81
C THR A 248 2.21 -13.91 -5.96
N ALA A 249 2.89 -14.88 -6.59
CA ALA A 249 3.75 -15.81 -5.88
C ALA A 249 5.03 -15.12 -5.35
N VAL A 250 5.59 -14.18 -6.11
CA VAL A 250 6.72 -13.35 -5.70
C VAL A 250 6.34 -12.38 -4.58
N GLU A 251 5.20 -11.68 -4.69
CA GLU A 251 4.77 -10.76 -3.62
C GLU A 251 4.49 -11.49 -2.31
N ASN A 252 4.00 -12.74 -2.36
CA ASN A 252 3.89 -13.57 -1.16
C ASN A 252 5.26 -13.85 -0.53
N ILE A 253 6.32 -14.01 -1.33
CA ILE A 253 7.69 -14.15 -0.80
C ILE A 253 8.11 -12.84 -0.14
N HIS A 254 7.90 -11.69 -0.79
CA HIS A 254 8.25 -10.38 -0.22
C HIS A 254 7.52 -10.12 1.11
N ILE A 255 6.22 -10.41 1.17
CA ILE A 255 5.41 -10.31 2.40
C ILE A 255 6.03 -11.15 3.51
N VAL A 256 6.36 -12.43 3.25
CA VAL A 256 6.96 -13.29 4.28
C VAL A 256 8.37 -12.82 4.66
N MET A 257 9.14 -12.26 3.72
CA MET A 257 10.44 -11.65 4.03
C MET A 257 10.27 -10.47 5.00
N LEU A 258 9.32 -9.56 4.72
CA LEU A 258 9.04 -8.40 5.56
C LEU A 258 8.45 -8.79 6.93
N GLU A 259 7.50 -9.73 6.97
CA GLU A 259 6.96 -10.28 8.21
C GLU A 259 8.04 -10.92 9.08
N SER A 260 9.02 -11.62 8.46
CA SER A 260 10.12 -12.25 9.21
C SER A 260 11.07 -11.25 9.89
N LEU A 261 11.04 -9.98 9.46
CA LEU A 261 11.80 -8.91 10.09
C LEU A 261 11.09 -8.35 11.33
N MET A 262 9.79 -8.59 11.50
CA MET A 262 9.04 -8.05 12.63
C MET A 262 9.47 -8.69 13.96
N ASP A 263 9.53 -7.89 15.03
CA ASP A 263 9.90 -8.41 16.35
C ASP A 263 8.76 -9.28 16.90
N PRO A 264 9.00 -10.57 17.20
CA PRO A 264 7.96 -11.51 17.65
C PRO A 264 7.43 -11.23 19.06
N THR A 265 8.05 -10.31 19.81
CA THR A 265 7.64 -9.87 21.14
C THR A 265 6.80 -8.59 21.11
N THR A 266 6.51 -8.05 19.91
CA THR A 266 5.59 -6.92 19.73
C THR A 266 4.17 -7.38 20.05
N ASN A 267 3.54 -6.75 21.04
CA ASN A 267 2.14 -7.03 21.36
C ASN A 267 1.17 -6.23 20.47
N HIS A 268 -0.12 -6.57 20.51
CA HIS A 268 -1.12 -5.97 19.62
C HIS A 268 -1.33 -4.46 19.83
N LEU A 269 -1.15 -3.92 21.04
CA LEU A 269 -1.20 -2.46 21.27
C LEU A 269 0.04 -1.77 20.68
N GLU A 270 1.23 -2.37 20.84
CA GLU A 270 2.44 -1.87 20.20
C GLU A 270 2.32 -1.90 18.68
N HIS A 271 1.77 -2.99 18.12
CA HIS A 271 1.53 -3.12 16.69
C HIS A 271 0.50 -2.10 16.19
N ALA A 272 -0.58 -1.86 16.92
CA ALA A 272 -1.56 -0.82 16.59
C ALA A 272 -0.89 0.56 16.54
N MET A 273 -0.10 0.92 17.56
CA MET A 273 0.61 2.21 17.60
C MET A 273 1.67 2.36 16.48
N ILE A 274 2.33 1.27 16.06
CA ILE A 274 3.23 1.29 14.89
C ILE A 274 2.42 1.55 13.61
N GLY A 275 1.23 0.97 13.49
CA GLY A 275 0.29 1.22 12.40
C GLY A 275 -0.17 2.68 12.34
N GLU A 276 -0.57 3.27 13.47
CA GLU A 276 -0.95 4.69 13.49
C GLU A 276 0.21 5.60 13.07
N LEU A 277 1.44 5.29 13.49
CA LEU A 277 2.62 6.03 13.03
C LEU A 277 2.91 5.86 11.53
N MET A 278 2.57 4.69 10.98
CA MET A 278 2.61 4.44 9.54
C MET A 278 1.58 5.30 8.80
N GLU A 279 0.35 5.35 9.25
CA GLU A 279 -0.69 6.18 8.60
C GLU A 279 -0.36 7.67 8.73
N ILE A 280 0.02 8.14 9.92
CA ILE A 280 0.47 9.53 10.14
C ILE A 280 1.63 9.90 9.21
N LYS A 281 2.62 9.02 9.02
CA LYS A 281 3.72 9.25 8.05
C LYS A 281 3.16 9.41 6.65
N ASN A 282 2.40 8.42 6.18
CA ASN A 282 2.01 8.31 4.79
C ASN A 282 0.94 9.33 4.39
N HIS A 283 -0.01 9.68 5.26
CA HIS A 283 -0.96 10.77 4.97
C HIS A 283 -0.30 12.14 4.95
N ARG A 284 0.63 12.41 5.88
CA ARG A 284 1.40 13.66 5.82
C ARG A 284 2.22 13.75 4.53
N GLN A 285 2.81 12.64 4.08
CA GLN A 285 3.52 12.58 2.81
C GLN A 285 2.56 12.77 1.62
N GLY A 286 1.41 12.09 1.62
CA GLY A 286 0.37 12.24 0.61
C GLY A 286 -0.12 13.68 0.45
N MET A 287 -0.31 14.42 1.55
CA MET A 287 -0.65 15.85 1.50
C MET A 287 0.42 16.70 0.79
N GLN A 288 1.71 16.34 0.87
CA GLN A 288 2.79 17.08 0.19
C GLN A 288 2.72 16.94 -1.33
N PHE A 289 2.30 15.76 -1.81
CA PHE A 289 2.23 15.44 -3.23
C PHE A 289 0.85 15.62 -3.86
N ALA A 290 -0.20 15.73 -3.05
CA ALA A 290 -1.57 15.99 -3.49
C ALA A 290 -1.69 17.33 -4.25
N LYS A 291 -2.06 17.24 -5.55
CA LYS A 291 -2.40 18.41 -6.39
C LYS A 291 -3.90 18.63 -6.46
N SER A 292 -4.69 17.57 -6.32
CA SER A 292 -6.15 17.67 -6.22
C SER A 292 -6.58 17.97 -4.78
N ASP A 293 -7.58 18.84 -4.65
CA ASP A 293 -8.16 19.17 -3.34
C ASP A 293 -8.76 17.92 -2.70
N SER A 294 -9.44 17.06 -3.47
CA SER A 294 -10.02 15.81 -2.95
C SER A 294 -8.97 14.85 -2.37
N ALA A 295 -7.79 14.71 -2.99
CA ALA A 295 -6.71 13.91 -2.43
C ALA A 295 -6.14 14.53 -1.14
N ARG A 296 -5.98 15.85 -1.13
CA ARG A 296 -5.48 16.57 0.04
C ARG A 296 -6.44 16.46 1.21
N ASP A 297 -7.73 16.70 0.97
CA ASP A 297 -8.79 16.65 1.98
C ASP A 297 -8.90 15.24 2.59
N ALA A 298 -8.78 14.19 1.77
CA ALA A 298 -8.81 12.82 2.25
C ALA A 298 -7.63 12.50 3.18
N HIS A 299 -6.41 12.86 2.77
CA HIS A 299 -5.22 12.65 3.59
C HIS A 299 -5.22 13.52 4.85
N GLU A 300 -5.69 14.77 4.77
CA GLU A 300 -5.80 15.63 5.94
C GLU A 300 -6.81 15.08 6.95
N TYR A 301 -7.94 14.56 6.47
CA TYR A 301 -8.94 13.92 7.33
C TYR A 301 -8.37 12.73 8.08
N ALA A 302 -7.82 11.74 7.36
CA ALA A 302 -7.23 10.54 7.98
C ALA A 302 -6.11 10.92 8.97
N LEU A 303 -5.19 11.80 8.55
CA LEU A 303 -4.08 12.27 9.39
C LEU A 303 -4.52 12.86 10.73
N GLU A 304 -5.62 13.62 10.79
CA GLU A 304 -6.09 14.17 12.06
C GLU A 304 -6.73 13.11 12.95
N GLU A 305 -7.52 12.18 12.39
CA GLU A 305 -8.11 11.06 13.14
C GLU A 305 -7.04 10.09 13.67
N ASP A 306 -6.03 9.74 12.87
CA ASP A 306 -4.96 8.81 13.27
C ASP A 306 -4.09 9.36 14.40
N LYS A 307 -3.96 10.68 14.50
CA LYS A 307 -3.32 11.31 15.67
C LYS A 307 -4.15 11.08 16.93
N GLU A 308 -5.48 11.19 16.84
CA GLU A 308 -6.36 10.88 17.96
C GLU A 308 -6.33 9.39 18.31
N HIS A 309 -6.28 8.50 17.30
CA HIS A 309 -6.11 7.07 17.49
C HIS A 309 -4.83 6.77 18.26
N LEU A 310 -3.69 7.33 17.83
CA LEU A 310 -2.41 7.19 18.52
C LEU A 310 -2.49 7.69 19.97
N ASP A 311 -3.10 8.85 20.21
CA ASP A 311 -3.28 9.38 21.55
C ASP A 311 -4.09 8.41 22.44
N TRP A 312 -5.22 7.88 21.96
CA TRP A 312 -6.02 6.91 22.72
C TRP A 312 -5.28 5.61 23.01
N LEU A 313 -4.50 5.11 22.04
CA LEU A 313 -3.67 3.93 22.23
C LEU A 313 -2.57 4.16 23.27
N THR A 314 -1.90 5.31 23.21
CA THR A 314 -0.82 5.64 24.16
C THR A 314 -1.36 5.79 25.59
N ASP A 315 -2.55 6.38 25.74
CA ASP A 315 -3.26 6.50 27.02
C ASP A 315 -3.54 5.12 27.63
N VAL A 316 -4.09 4.19 26.86
CA VAL A 316 -4.35 2.83 27.33
C VAL A 316 -3.04 2.06 27.58
N TYR A 317 -2.04 2.23 26.72
CA TYR A 317 -0.75 1.56 26.84
C TYR A 317 0.03 1.98 28.09
N SER A 318 -0.23 3.19 28.64
CA SER A 318 0.40 3.70 29.86
C SER A 318 0.24 2.78 31.08
N ALA A 319 -0.81 1.94 31.09
CA ALA A 319 -1.03 0.92 32.12
C ALA A 319 -0.09 -0.30 32.00
N TYR A 320 0.51 -0.52 30.84
CA TYR A 320 1.35 -1.70 30.53
C TYR A 320 2.83 -1.35 30.42
N GLY A 321 3.16 -0.13 29.99
CA GLY A 321 4.54 0.28 29.76
C GLY A 321 4.68 1.73 29.33
N SER A 322 5.90 2.11 28.97
CA SER A 322 6.18 3.45 28.47
C SER A 322 5.86 3.54 26.98
N ALA A 323 4.95 4.44 26.62
CA ALA A 323 4.65 4.75 25.22
C ALA A 323 5.68 5.69 24.55
N ALA A 324 6.76 6.07 25.24
CA ALA A 324 7.65 7.17 24.82
C ALA A 324 8.33 6.97 23.45
N LYS A 325 8.44 5.73 22.97
CA LYS A 325 8.99 5.39 21.65
C LYS A 325 7.96 5.45 20.52
N PHE A 326 6.66 5.40 20.82
CA PHE A 326 5.56 5.45 19.86
C PHE A 326 5.11 6.90 19.64
N LYS A 327 5.97 7.68 19.00
CA LYS A 327 5.68 9.08 18.70
C LYS A 327 6.22 9.47 17.34
N ALA A 328 5.56 10.42 16.71
CA ALA A 328 6.05 11.00 15.48
C ALA A 328 7.39 11.74 15.73
N THR A 329 8.44 11.35 15.03
CA THR A 329 9.76 12.00 15.11
C THR A 329 10.16 12.58 13.76
N ASP A 330 11.10 13.53 13.75
CA ASP A 330 11.62 14.11 12.50
C ASP A 330 12.18 13.04 11.54
N LYS A 331 12.65 11.90 12.06
CA LYS A 331 13.14 10.78 11.25
C LYS A 331 12.04 10.13 10.42
N LEU A 332 10.80 10.07 10.92
CA LEU A 332 9.66 9.51 10.17
C LEU A 332 9.35 10.33 8.92
N PHE A 333 9.64 11.63 8.96
CA PHE A 333 9.34 12.57 7.88
C PHE A 333 10.60 12.97 7.10
N ALA A 334 11.69 12.22 7.26
CA ALA A 334 12.90 12.43 6.50
C ALA A 334 12.64 12.12 5.02
N MET A 335 13.15 12.97 4.13
CA MET A 335 13.04 12.76 2.69
C MET A 335 14.31 12.11 2.14
N PRO A 336 14.20 11.24 1.12
CA PRO A 336 15.35 10.64 0.46
C PRO A 336 16.21 11.72 -0.22
N LYS A 337 17.52 11.47 -0.32
CA LYS A 337 18.47 12.40 -0.96
C LYS A 337 18.46 12.26 -2.48
N LEU A 338 18.34 11.03 -2.96
CA LEU A 338 18.32 10.71 -4.38
C LEU A 338 16.88 10.54 -4.83
N SER A 339 16.59 10.97 -6.05
CA SER A 339 15.36 10.57 -6.71
C SER A 339 15.31 9.04 -6.85
N THR A 340 14.10 8.49 -6.98
CA THR A 340 13.89 7.06 -7.23
C THR A 340 14.75 6.57 -8.40
N SER A 341 14.77 7.29 -9.52
CA SER A 341 15.56 6.90 -10.70
C SER A 341 17.09 6.93 -10.44
N GLU A 342 17.60 7.89 -9.68
CA GLU A 342 19.02 7.93 -9.30
C GLU A 342 19.39 6.75 -8.38
N TYR A 343 18.53 6.45 -7.40
CA TYR A 343 18.75 5.35 -6.47
C TYR A 343 18.73 3.99 -7.18
N ILE A 344 17.75 3.76 -8.06
CA ILE A 344 17.67 2.52 -8.85
C ILE A 344 18.93 2.31 -9.68
N ASN A 345 19.44 3.35 -10.33
CA ASN A 345 20.68 3.26 -11.11
C ASN A 345 21.90 2.89 -10.23
N GLN A 346 21.96 3.43 -9.01
CA GLN A 346 23.00 3.07 -8.05
C GLN A 346 22.91 1.60 -7.61
N VAL A 347 21.71 1.12 -7.27
CA VAL A 347 21.50 -0.28 -6.84
C VAL A 347 21.77 -1.25 -8.00
N ALA A 348 21.25 -0.98 -9.19
CA ALA A 348 21.48 -1.82 -10.36
C ALA A 348 22.97 -1.95 -10.70
N ALA A 349 23.72 -0.84 -10.64
CA ALA A 349 25.17 -0.85 -10.89
C ALA A 349 25.98 -1.63 -9.84
N ALA A 350 25.49 -1.74 -8.61
CA ALA A 350 26.14 -2.52 -7.55
C ALA A 350 25.91 -4.04 -7.69
N THR A 351 24.93 -4.45 -8.50
CA THR A 351 24.53 -5.86 -8.70
C THR A 351 24.88 -6.44 -10.07
N ALA A 352 25.37 -5.59 -10.98
CA ALA A 352 25.92 -5.96 -12.30
C ALA A 352 27.38 -6.41 -12.18
#